data_AF-A0A932ED21-F1
#
_entry.id   AF-A0A932ED21-F1
#
_cell.length_a   1.000
_cell.length_b   1.000
_cell.length_c   1.000
_cell.angle_alpha   90.00
_cell.angle_beta   90.00
_cell.angle_gamma   90.00
#
_symmetry.space_group_name_H-M   'P 1'
#
loop_
_entity.id
_entity.type
_entity.pdbx_description
1 polymer ?
#
loop_
_entity_poly.entity_id
_entity_poly.type
_entity_poly.pdbx_seq_one_letter_code
_entity_poly.pdbx_strand_id
1 'polypeptide(L)'
;MKKKLKLPKFKNENEEREFWSNLDLSEYYEPSDMVPISFPNLKPTTRPISIRLPNYMINRLKEKANAIKKGLPQVDCLITI
;
A
#
# COMPACT_ATOMS: atom_id res chain seq x y z
N MET A 1 -26.26 -2.51 -0.78
CA MET A 1 -26.29 -1.07 -1.19
C MET A 1 -27.18 -0.21 -0.27
N LYS A 2 -26.58 0.55 0.66
CA LYS A 2 -27.29 1.41 1.64
C LYS A 2 -27.82 2.72 1.06
N LYS A 3 -27.03 3.43 0.24
CA LYS A 3 -27.42 4.72 -0.39
C LYS A 3 -26.62 4.98 -1.67
N LYS A 4 -27.26 5.53 -2.69
CA LYS A 4 -26.58 6.01 -3.90
C LYS A 4 -25.81 7.30 -3.58
N LEU A 5 -24.50 7.29 -3.77
CA LEU A 5 -23.64 8.46 -3.63
C LEU A 5 -24.06 9.51 -4.66
N LYS A 6 -24.53 10.68 -4.21
CA LYS A 6 -24.91 11.80 -5.09
C LYS A 6 -23.71 12.74 -5.16
N LEU A 7 -22.99 12.69 -6.27
CA LEU A 7 -21.88 13.61 -6.53
C LEU A 7 -22.43 15.01 -6.85
N PRO A 8 -22.06 16.05 -6.09
CA PRO A 8 -22.40 17.42 -6.44
C PRO A 8 -21.54 17.88 -7.64
N LYS A 9 -22.00 18.90 -8.37
CA LYS A 9 -21.17 19.55 -9.40
C LYS A 9 -20.18 20.48 -8.71
N PHE A 10 -18.90 20.11 -8.67
CA PHE A 10 -17.84 20.95 -8.13
C PHE A 10 -17.51 22.09 -9.09
N LYS A 11 -17.22 23.28 -8.56
CA LYS A 11 -16.75 24.40 -9.38
C LYS A 11 -15.23 24.43 -9.48
N ASN A 12 -14.52 23.81 -8.53
CA ASN A 12 -13.07 23.88 -8.40
C ASN A 12 -12.46 22.57 -7.88
N GLU A 13 -11.20 22.29 -8.23
CA GLU A 13 -10.50 21.06 -7.82
C GLU A 13 -10.31 20.97 -6.30
N ASN A 14 -10.11 22.12 -5.64
CA ASN A 14 -9.96 22.17 -4.18
C ASN A 14 -11.23 21.70 -3.45
N GLU A 15 -12.42 22.09 -3.95
CA GLU A 15 -13.71 21.66 -3.38
C GLU A 15 -13.91 20.15 -3.58
N GLU A 16 -13.49 19.62 -4.73
CA GLU A 16 -13.54 18.19 -5.01
C GLU A 16 -12.61 17.41 -4.06
N ARG A 17 -11.38 17.91 -3.85
CA ARG A 17 -10.41 17.29 -2.95
C ARG A 17 -10.88 17.28 -1.50
N GLU A 18 -11.46 18.38 -1.02
CA GLU A 18 -12.06 18.46 0.32
C GLU A 18 -13.29 17.56 0.47
N PHE A 19 -14.08 17.40 -0.58
CA PHE A 19 -15.18 16.45 -0.58
C PHE A 19 -14.68 15.02 -0.44
N TRP A 20 -13.69 14.61 -1.24
CA TRP A 20 -13.14 13.25 -1.19
C TRP A 20 -12.38 12.95 0.11
N SER A 21 -11.74 13.95 0.74
CA SER A 21 -11.04 13.74 2.00
C SER A 21 -11.97 13.52 3.19
N ASN A 22 -13.17 14.10 3.16
CA ASN A 22 -14.16 13.99 4.23
C ASN A 22 -15.22 12.90 3.97
N LEU A 23 -15.22 12.27 2.79
CA LEU A 23 -16.20 11.27 2.42
C LEU A 23 -15.87 9.91 3.05
N ASP A 24 -16.69 9.47 4.00
CA ASP A 24 -16.63 8.09 4.49
C ASP A 24 -17.42 7.16 3.56
N LEU A 25 -16.70 6.32 2.82
CA LEU A 25 -17.29 5.34 1.89
C LEU A 25 -18.04 4.21 2.60
N SER A 26 -17.80 4.00 3.90
CA SER A 26 -18.47 2.96 4.69
C SER A 26 -19.96 3.25 4.94
N GLU A 27 -20.38 4.52 4.83
CA GLU A 27 -21.79 4.92 4.96
C GLU A 27 -22.62 4.60 3.71
N TYR A 28 -21.96 4.47 2.55
CA TYR A 28 -22.60 4.31 1.25
C TYR A 28 -22.53 2.87 0.72
N TYR A 29 -21.45 2.15 1.02
CA TYR A 29 -21.19 0.80 0.52
C TYR A 29 -21.28 -0.24 1.63
N GLU A 30 -21.91 -1.38 1.34
CA GLU A 30 -21.88 -2.54 2.22
C GLU A 30 -20.75 -3.50 1.80
N PRO A 31 -20.21 -4.31 2.72
CA PRO A 31 -19.20 -5.31 2.39
C PRO A 31 -19.64 -6.27 1.28
N SER A 32 -20.94 -6.52 1.15
CA SER A 32 -21.54 -7.33 0.08
C SER A 32 -21.47 -6.69 -1.31
N ASP A 33 -21.29 -5.36 -1.39
CA ASP A 33 -21.11 -4.63 -2.64
C ASP A 33 -19.63 -4.60 -3.09
N MET A 34 -18.70 -5.05 -2.24
CA MET A 34 -17.26 -5.07 -2.53
C MET A 34 -16.89 -6.32 -3.35
N VAL A 35 -16.27 -6.12 -4.50
CA VAL A 35 -15.77 -7.21 -5.34
C VAL A 35 -14.32 -7.52 -4.94
N PRO A 36 -13.95 -8.80 -4.70
CA PRO A 36 -12.57 -9.17 -4.46
C PRO A 36 -11.75 -8.92 -5.73
N ILE A 37 -11.00 -7.83 -5.73
CA ILE A 37 -10.12 -7.49 -6.84
C ILE A 37 -8.72 -7.99 -6.51
N SER A 38 -8.20 -8.88 -7.35
CA SER A 38 -6.80 -9.26 -7.30
C SER A 38 -6.04 -8.27 -8.15
N PHE A 39 -4.94 -7.74 -7.63
CA PHE A 39 -4.02 -6.90 -8.37
C PHE A 39 -2.75 -7.68 -8.73
N PRO A 40 -2.81 -8.62 -9.69
CA PRO A 40 -1.68 -9.50 -10.01
C PRO A 40 -0.46 -8.74 -10.55
N ASN A 41 -0.67 -7.54 -11.10
CA ASN A 41 0.35 -6.75 -11.79
C ASN A 41 0.81 -5.50 -11.02
N LEU A 42 0.36 -5.29 -9.78
CA LEU A 42 0.91 -4.21 -8.95
C LEU A 42 2.36 -4.58 -8.61
N LYS A 43 3.31 -3.92 -9.28
CA LYS A 43 4.72 -4.01 -8.92
C LYS A 43 4.87 -3.41 -7.52
N PRO A 44 5.29 -4.17 -6.49
CA PRO A 44 5.57 -3.60 -5.19
C PRO A 44 6.66 -2.53 -5.36
N THR A 45 6.32 -1.27 -5.14
CA THR A 45 7.27 -0.17 -5.21
C THR A 45 8.28 -0.33 -4.09
N THR A 46 9.52 -0.68 -4.44
CA THR A 46 10.61 -0.80 -3.47
C THR A 46 11.37 0.52 -3.46
N ARG A 47 11.54 1.13 -2.28
CA ARG A 47 12.41 2.30 -2.08
C ARG A 47 13.53 1.92 -1.11
N PRO A 48 14.80 2.20 -1.42
CA PRO A 48 15.89 1.94 -0.48
C PRO A 48 15.75 2.87 0.73
N ILE A 49 15.91 2.30 1.92
CA ILE A 49 15.99 3.05 3.18
C ILE A 49 17.20 2.58 3.97
N SER A 50 17.97 3.53 4.50
CA SER A 50 19.14 3.23 5.34
C SER A 50 18.70 3.15 6.80
N ILE A 51 18.71 1.94 7.38
CA ILE A 51 18.40 1.69 8.80
C ILE A 51 19.63 1.07 9.46
N ARG A 52 20.03 1.59 10.63
CA ARG A 52 21.08 0.98 11.46
C ARG A 52 20.47 -0.08 12.38
N LEU A 53 20.90 -1.33 12.24
CA LEU A 53 20.43 -2.46 13.05
C LEU A 53 21.63 -3.23 13.64
N PRO A 54 21.47 -3.88 14.82
CA PRO A 54 22.47 -4.81 15.34
C PRO A 54 22.71 -6.02 14.41
N ASN A 55 23.95 -6.52 14.38
CA ASN A 55 24.38 -7.58 13.45
C ASN A 55 23.51 -8.85 13.50
N TYR A 56 23.07 -9.27 14.69
CA TYR A 56 22.24 -10.47 14.84
C TYR A 56 20.87 -10.33 14.14
N MET A 57 20.28 -9.13 14.14
CA MET A 57 19.02 -8.86 13.44
C MET A 57 19.21 -8.89 11.93
N ILE A 58 20.31 -8.33 11.43
CA ILE A 58 20.64 -8.35 10.00
C ILE A 58 20.75 -9.80 9.52
N ASN A 59 21.41 -10.68 10.27
CA ASN A 59 21.56 -12.09 9.91
C ASN A 59 20.20 -12.81 9.87
N ARG A 60 19.33 -12.58 10.85
CA ARG A 60 17.96 -13.13 10.87
C ARG A 60 17.09 -12.60 9.73
N LEU A 61 17.23 -11.33 9.38
CA LEU A 61 16.53 -10.72 8.25
C LEU A 61 16.97 -11.34 6.92
N LYS A 62 18.27 -11.60 6.75
CA LYS A 62 18.82 -12.31 5.58
C LYS A 62 18.27 -13.73 5.44
N GLU A 63 18.23 -14.50 6.54
CA GLU A 63 17.64 -15.85 6.55
C GLU A 63 16.18 -15.83 6.08
N LYS A 64 15.37 -14.93 6.65
CA LYS A 64 13.96 -14.79 6.30
C LYS A 64 13.76 -14.29 4.87
N ALA A 65 14.56 -13.34 4.41
CA ALA A 65 14.47 -12.81 3.05
C ALA A 65 14.71 -13.90 2.00
N ASN A 66 15.72 -14.75 2.22
CA ASN A 66 16.02 -15.89 1.35
C ASN A 66 14.89 -16.94 1.32
N ALA A 67 14.22 -17.15 2.45
CA ALA A 67 13.08 -18.07 2.55
C ALA A 67 11.83 -17.53 1.84
N ILE A 68 11.56 -16.22 1.93
CA ILE A 68 10.37 -15.57 1.36
C ILE A 68 10.48 -15.41 -0.17
N LYS A 69 11.69 -15.16 -0.70
CA LYS A 69 11.92 -15.01 -2.14
C LYS A 69 13.06 -15.94 -2.55
N LYS A 70 12.70 -17.10 -3.15
CA LYS A 70 13.66 -17.96 -3.87
C LYS A 70 14.37 -17.13 -4.95
N GLY A 71 15.56 -16.61 -4.64
CA GLY A 71 16.41 -15.93 -5.61
C GLY A 71 16.60 -14.41 -5.45
N LEU A 72 16.47 -13.82 -4.26
CA LEU A 72 17.05 -12.49 -4.03
C LEU A 72 18.56 -12.64 -3.74
N PRO A 73 19.46 -12.18 -4.64
CA PRO A 73 20.88 -12.15 -4.34
C PRO A 73 21.15 -11.16 -3.20
N GLN A 74 22.03 -11.54 -2.28
CA GLN A 74 22.31 -10.86 -1.01
C GLN A 74 22.84 -9.41 -1.16
N VAL A 75 23.11 -8.98 -2.39
CA VAL A 75 23.74 -7.71 -2.76
C VAL A 75 22.75 -6.57 -2.97
N ASP A 76 21.44 -6.84 -3.09
CA ASP A 76 20.43 -5.81 -3.40
C ASP A 76 19.61 -5.34 -2.19
N CYS A 77 20.00 -5.73 -0.98
CA CYS A 77 19.60 -4.96 0.19
C CYS A 77 20.45 -3.69 0.20
N LEU A 78 20.04 -2.68 -0.56
CA LEU A 78 20.56 -1.31 -0.56
C LEU A 78 20.30 -0.62 0.81
N ILE A 79 20.79 -1.24 1.88
CA ILE A 79 21.08 -0.59 3.15
C ILE A 79 22.52 -0.12 3.00
N THR A 80 22.72 0.92 2.19
CA THR A 80 23.99 1.64 2.19
C THR A 80 24.09 2.35 3.54
N ILE A 81 25.11 1.97 4.31
CA ILE A 81 25.48 2.54 5.62
C ILE A 81 25.74 4.05 5.53
#